data_AF-S9QRH4-F1
#
_entry.id   AF-S9QRH4-F1
#
_cell.length_a   1.000
_cell.length_b   1.000
_cell.length_c   1.000
_cell.angle_alpha   90.00
_cell.angle_beta   90.00
_cell.angle_gamma   90.00
#
_symmetry.space_group_name_H-M   'P 1'
#
loop_
_entity.id
_entity.type
_entity.pdbx_description
1 polymer ?
#
loop_
_entity_poly.entity_id
_entity_poly.type
_entity_poly.pdbx_seq_one_letter_code
_entity_poly.pdbx_strand_id
1 'polypeptide(L)'
;MRHAMRWLSVVGALCGSWSAVAMAEGSPVDRGGVDGEGIREMRALYEAEQSSLWEKDKYSQDLAQVGFAPVACADGSRAPVPGPGWVAGCHFAYHVESVTGWPAEPSFAAIARGAVGTPAEDVTLGIGSLPNQGIFFWLERSGVRRFVYWDEPAPGESVCAAQERVGVEEIRALFTAERAYLQEKDRYSSDFAQVGFAPLGCTDGTRPSGPDSSWVGGCRFIYQVEVTGPFSFIATARAVSGVISGMTLRMDETGTLTRAPAPSGACP
;
A
#
# COMPACT_ATOMS: atom_id res chain seq x y z
N MET A 1 -17.18 62.69 -15.05
CA MET A 1 -16.61 63.25 -13.80
C MET A 1 -17.20 62.52 -12.60
N ARG A 2 -16.45 61.62 -11.98
CA ARG A 2 -16.17 61.53 -10.53
C ARG A 2 -15.46 60.20 -10.25
N HIS A 3 -14.33 60.33 -9.57
CA HIS A 3 -13.32 59.34 -9.24
C HIS A 3 -13.62 58.59 -7.92
N ALA A 4 -12.84 57.52 -7.73
CA ALA A 4 -12.38 56.90 -6.48
C ALA A 4 -13.30 55.78 -5.91
N MET A 5 -12.82 54.69 -5.31
CA MET A 5 -11.47 54.29 -4.88
C MET A 5 -11.45 52.77 -4.62
N ARG A 6 -10.25 52.16 -4.78
CA ARG A 6 -9.84 50.81 -4.34
C ARG A 6 -10.39 50.41 -2.96
N TRP A 7 -10.67 49.12 -2.78
CA TRP A 7 -10.13 48.32 -1.67
C TRP A 7 -9.78 46.91 -2.16
N LEU A 8 -8.48 46.59 -2.12
CA LEU A 8 -7.97 45.22 -2.12
C LEU A 8 -8.31 44.60 -0.76
N SER A 9 -8.78 43.37 -0.76
CA SER A 9 -8.64 42.47 0.38
C SER A 9 -8.10 41.15 -0.13
N VAL A 10 -6.78 41.06 -0.07
CA VAL A 10 -6.04 39.80 -0.05
C VAL A 10 -6.32 39.20 1.32
N VAL A 11 -7.19 38.19 1.37
CA VAL A 11 -7.27 37.32 2.54
C VAL A 11 -6.41 36.11 2.24
N GLY A 12 -5.22 36.09 2.83
CA GLY A 12 -4.37 34.92 2.87
C GLY A 12 -5.06 33.84 3.68
N ALA A 13 -5.54 32.80 3.00
CA ALA A 13 -5.89 31.53 3.62
C ALA A 13 -4.71 30.57 3.43
N LEU A 14 -3.73 30.69 4.33
CA LEU A 14 -2.75 29.64 4.60
C LEU A 14 -3.45 28.54 5.40
N CYS A 15 -4.20 27.69 4.70
CA CYS A 15 -4.60 26.37 5.16
C CYS A 15 -4.58 25.51 3.88
N GLY A 16 -3.59 24.63 3.76
CA GLY A 16 -3.49 23.70 2.64
C GLY A 16 -4.76 22.85 2.60
N SER A 17 -5.70 23.24 1.76
CA SER A 17 -6.87 22.45 1.43
C SER A 17 -6.36 21.24 0.66
N TRP A 18 -6.27 20.08 1.32
CA TRP A 18 -6.34 18.80 0.65
C TRP A 18 -7.79 18.62 0.17
N SER A 19 -8.25 19.53 -0.68
CA SER A 19 -9.44 19.33 -1.48
C SER A 19 -9.19 18.04 -2.22
N ALA A 20 -10.13 17.10 -2.16
CA ALA A 20 -10.12 15.89 -2.96
C ALA A 20 -9.88 16.30 -4.41
N VAL A 21 -8.62 16.21 -4.85
CA VAL A 21 -8.26 16.39 -6.25
C VAL A 21 -9.05 15.32 -6.96
N ALA A 22 -9.86 15.69 -7.94
CA ALA A 22 -10.60 14.73 -8.74
C ALA A 22 -9.57 13.75 -9.32
N MET A 23 -9.56 12.52 -8.80
CA MET A 23 -8.63 11.48 -9.22
C MET A 23 -9.14 10.97 -10.56
N ALA A 24 -8.30 11.01 -11.59
CA ALA A 24 -8.67 10.50 -12.90
C ALA A 24 -8.68 8.96 -12.89
N GLU A 25 -9.58 8.35 -13.66
CA GLU A 25 -9.33 6.99 -14.14
C GLU A 25 -8.17 7.05 -15.15
N GLY A 26 -7.19 6.16 -15.02
CA GLY A 26 -6.03 6.15 -15.90
C GLY A 26 -5.74 4.78 -16.49
N SER A 27 -4.92 4.76 -17.54
CA SER A 27 -4.40 3.52 -18.12
C SER A 27 -3.60 2.73 -17.08
N PRO A 28 -3.65 1.38 -17.11
CA PRO A 28 -2.84 0.54 -16.22
C PRO A 28 -1.38 0.97 -16.21
N VAL A 29 -0.73 0.96 -15.04
CA VAL A 29 0.70 1.26 -14.96
C VAL A 29 1.50 0.15 -15.64
N ASP A 30 2.46 0.54 -16.49
CA ASP A 30 3.53 -0.36 -16.92
C ASP A 30 4.46 -0.70 -15.74
N ARG A 31 4.18 -1.84 -15.11
CA ARG A 31 4.97 -2.38 -13.99
C ARG A 31 6.40 -2.80 -14.38
N GLY A 32 6.68 -3.00 -15.66
CA GLY A 32 8.04 -3.27 -16.16
C GLY A 32 8.83 -2.02 -16.50
N GLY A 33 8.13 -0.88 -16.65
CA GLY A 33 8.70 0.41 -16.99
C GLY A 33 9.10 1.25 -15.79
N VAL A 34 9.31 2.54 -16.06
CA VAL A 34 9.79 3.51 -15.05
C VAL A 34 8.77 3.72 -13.92
N ASP A 35 7.47 3.71 -14.23
CA ASP A 35 6.43 3.81 -13.19
C ASP A 35 6.42 2.58 -12.28
N GLY A 36 6.73 1.40 -12.84
CA GLY A 36 6.88 0.16 -12.09
C GLY A 36 8.03 0.19 -11.08
N GLU A 37 9.15 0.85 -11.41
CA GLU A 37 10.22 1.12 -10.44
C GLU A 37 9.68 1.96 -9.27
N GLY A 38 9.15 3.15 -9.56
CA GLY A 38 8.64 4.05 -8.52
C GLY A 38 7.59 3.37 -7.64
N ILE A 39 6.72 2.54 -8.24
CA ILE A 39 5.69 1.82 -7.50
C ILE A 39 6.26 0.75 -6.57
N ARG A 40 7.20 -0.04 -7.08
CA ARG A 40 7.84 -1.10 -6.30
C ARG A 40 8.59 -0.53 -5.11
N GLU A 41 9.38 0.51 -5.33
CA GLU A 41 10.16 1.12 -4.24
C GLU A 41 9.27 1.88 -3.25
N MET A 42 8.18 2.54 -3.69
CA MET A 42 7.23 3.17 -2.76
C MET A 42 6.48 2.14 -1.90
N ARG A 43 6.16 0.96 -2.45
CA ARG A 43 5.63 -0.16 -1.66
C ARG A 43 6.65 -0.62 -0.61
N ALA A 44 7.91 -0.81 -1.00
CA ALA A 44 8.97 -1.22 -0.08
C ALA A 44 9.19 -0.19 1.04
N LEU A 45 9.09 1.11 0.73
CA LEU A 45 9.11 2.18 1.73
C LEU A 45 7.96 2.03 2.73
N TYR A 46 6.74 1.82 2.25
CA TYR A 46 5.59 1.64 3.14
C TYR A 46 5.74 0.42 4.05
N GLU A 47 6.22 -0.71 3.52
CA GLU A 47 6.50 -1.92 4.30
C GLU A 47 7.58 -1.67 5.36
N ALA A 48 8.64 -0.92 5.03
CA ALA A 48 9.68 -0.53 5.97
C ALA A 48 9.16 0.35 7.12
N GLU A 49 8.32 1.33 6.81
CA GLU A 49 7.67 2.19 7.82
C GLU A 49 6.71 1.39 8.71
N GLN A 50 5.92 0.47 8.14
CA GLN A 50 5.07 -0.44 8.92
C GLN A 50 5.88 -1.31 9.86
N SER A 51 6.99 -1.90 9.39
CA SER A 51 7.89 -2.67 10.24
C SER A 51 8.44 -1.83 11.39
N SER A 52 8.81 -0.57 11.11
CA SER A 52 9.27 0.36 12.15
C SER A 52 8.18 0.65 13.18
N LEU A 53 6.94 0.85 12.74
CA LEU A 53 5.82 1.06 13.64
C LEU A 53 5.62 -0.14 14.56
N TRP A 54 5.65 -1.37 14.04
CA TRP A 54 5.45 -2.58 14.84
C TRP A 54 6.61 -2.87 15.80
N GLU A 55 7.84 -2.54 15.43
CA GLU A 55 9.02 -2.79 16.27
C GLU A 55 9.30 -1.68 17.29
N LYS A 56 9.01 -0.42 16.93
CA LYS A 56 9.47 0.77 17.65
C LYS A 56 8.32 1.67 18.09
N ASP A 57 7.07 1.27 17.85
CA ASP A 57 5.85 2.02 18.13
C ASP A 57 5.81 3.42 17.48
N LYS A 58 6.54 3.61 16.38
CA LYS A 58 6.58 4.87 15.63
C LYS A 58 7.02 4.70 14.18
N TYR A 59 6.55 5.59 13.32
CA TYR A 59 7.15 5.83 12.01
C TYR A 59 8.42 6.70 12.11
N SER A 60 9.21 6.74 11.05
CA SER A 60 10.46 7.49 10.97
C SER A 60 10.43 8.52 9.85
N GLN A 61 11.08 9.67 10.05
CA GLN A 61 11.43 10.55 8.93
C GLN A 61 12.77 10.17 8.29
N ASP A 62 13.57 9.37 9.00
CA ASP A 62 14.87 8.91 8.54
C ASP A 62 14.70 7.56 7.85
N LEU A 63 14.75 7.59 6.51
CA LEU A 63 14.62 6.42 5.65
C LEU A 63 15.72 5.37 5.90
N ALA A 64 16.90 5.78 6.38
CA ALA A 64 17.96 4.82 6.72
C ALA A 64 17.63 4.06 8.02
N GLN A 65 16.94 4.69 8.98
CA GLN A 65 16.53 4.03 10.25
C GLN A 65 15.47 2.95 10.07
N VAL A 66 14.71 3.01 8.98
CA VAL A 66 13.74 1.97 8.58
C VAL A 66 14.33 0.97 7.59
N GLY A 67 15.61 1.11 7.24
CA GLY A 67 16.29 0.19 6.33
C GLY A 67 15.86 0.36 4.87
N PHE A 68 15.21 1.46 4.51
CA PHE A 68 14.79 1.70 3.14
C PHE A 68 15.99 2.06 2.25
N ALA A 69 16.30 1.17 1.32
CA ALA A 69 17.44 1.29 0.41
C ALA A 69 17.01 0.92 -1.03
N PRO A 70 16.50 1.89 -1.81
CA PRO A 70 16.02 1.62 -3.16
C PRO A 70 17.16 1.20 -4.09
N VAL A 71 16.82 0.38 -5.08
CA VAL A 71 17.78 -0.21 -6.01
C VAL A 71 18.44 0.87 -6.88
N ALA A 72 19.76 0.79 -7.07
CA ALA A 72 20.50 1.64 -8.01
C ALA A 72 20.24 1.20 -9.46
N CYS A 73 20.60 2.03 -10.44
CA CYS A 73 20.59 1.60 -11.83
C CYS A 73 21.57 0.43 -12.08
N ALA A 74 21.42 -0.27 -13.20
CA ALA A 74 22.28 -1.42 -13.54
C ALA A 74 23.78 -1.07 -13.64
N ASP A 75 24.08 0.19 -13.97
CA ASP A 75 25.44 0.74 -14.01
C ASP A 75 25.93 1.27 -12.63
N GLY A 76 25.13 1.11 -11.58
CA GLY A 76 25.39 1.59 -10.24
C GLY A 76 25.07 3.08 -10.03
N SER A 77 24.62 3.80 -11.06
CA SER A 77 24.22 5.20 -10.93
C SER A 77 22.92 5.35 -10.12
N ARG A 78 22.71 6.56 -9.62
CA ARG A 78 21.54 6.92 -8.82
C ARG A 78 21.02 8.30 -9.22
N ALA A 79 19.72 8.48 -9.06
CA ALA A 79 19.05 9.75 -9.26
C ALA A 79 19.67 10.85 -8.38
N PRO A 80 19.85 12.09 -8.88
CA PRO A 80 20.16 13.23 -8.03
C PRO A 80 19.05 13.45 -7.00
N VAL A 81 19.43 13.79 -5.76
CA VAL A 81 18.47 14.07 -4.68
C VAL A 81 18.21 15.57 -4.53
N PRO A 82 16.96 15.99 -4.25
CA PRO A 82 16.61 17.40 -4.03
C PRO A 82 17.28 18.07 -2.82
N GLY A 83 17.68 17.31 -1.80
CA GLY A 83 18.28 17.88 -0.59
C GLY A 83 18.47 16.86 0.54
N PRO A 84 18.78 17.31 1.76
CA PRO A 84 18.91 16.44 2.93
C PRO A 84 17.62 15.65 3.21
N GLY A 85 17.76 14.42 3.73
CA GLY A 85 16.62 13.53 4.03
C GLY A 85 16.07 12.75 2.85
N TRP A 86 16.52 13.05 1.63
CA TRP A 86 16.15 12.29 0.43
C TRP A 86 17.08 11.09 0.22
N VAL A 87 16.51 9.97 -0.22
CA VAL A 87 17.25 8.76 -0.61
C VAL A 87 17.08 8.53 -2.10
N ALA A 88 18.17 8.23 -2.82
CA ALA A 88 18.15 8.04 -4.27
C ALA A 88 17.96 6.58 -4.68
N GLY A 89 17.01 6.30 -5.57
CA GLY A 89 16.94 5.08 -6.37
C GLY A 89 17.60 5.26 -7.75
N CYS A 90 17.16 4.50 -8.74
CA CYS A 90 17.67 4.61 -10.11
C CYS A 90 17.14 5.87 -10.81
N HIS A 91 15.82 6.01 -10.98
CA HIS A 91 15.21 7.16 -11.65
C HIS A 91 14.45 8.11 -10.71
N PHE A 92 14.28 7.73 -9.44
CA PHE A 92 13.51 8.50 -8.45
C PHE A 92 14.35 8.84 -7.22
N ALA A 93 14.01 9.96 -6.57
CA ALA A 93 14.41 10.29 -5.21
C ALA A 93 13.18 10.20 -4.28
N TYR A 94 13.38 9.68 -3.06
CA TYR A 94 12.33 9.36 -2.09
C TYR A 94 12.52 10.16 -0.79
N HIS A 95 11.43 10.56 -0.16
CA HIS A 95 11.45 11.34 1.09
C HIS A 95 10.17 11.14 1.90
N VAL A 96 10.30 11.03 3.23
CA VAL A 96 9.14 11.05 4.15
C VAL A 96 8.79 12.51 4.47
N GLU A 97 7.68 12.99 3.92
CA GLU A 97 7.23 14.38 4.08
C GLU A 97 6.70 14.66 5.49
N SER A 98 6.05 13.69 6.12
CA SER A 98 5.51 13.85 7.47
C SER A 98 5.36 12.54 8.21
N VAL A 99 5.47 12.63 9.54
CA VAL A 99 5.18 11.55 10.49
C VAL A 99 4.37 12.15 11.63
N THR A 100 3.32 11.46 12.05
CA THR A 100 2.60 11.73 13.29
C THR A 100 2.82 10.56 14.26
N GLY A 101 2.86 10.87 15.55
CA GLY A 101 3.07 9.88 16.61
C GLY A 101 2.00 9.95 17.69
N TRP A 102 2.10 9.05 18.67
CA TRP A 102 1.19 8.96 19.80
C TRP A 102 1.12 10.28 20.63
N PRO A 103 -0.05 10.64 21.20
CA PRO A 103 -1.27 9.84 21.35
C PRO A 103 -2.25 9.90 20.17
N ALA A 104 -1.96 10.68 19.12
CA ALA A 104 -2.72 10.59 17.87
C ALA A 104 -2.47 9.24 17.21
N GLU A 105 -3.41 8.77 16.38
CA GLU A 105 -3.17 7.58 15.56
C GLU A 105 -1.91 7.82 14.70
N PRO A 106 -0.87 7.00 14.84
CA PRO A 106 0.38 7.20 14.12
C PRO A 106 0.12 7.12 12.62
N SER A 107 0.73 8.03 11.88
CA SER A 107 0.53 8.16 10.43
C SER A 107 1.81 8.65 9.77
N PHE A 108 1.98 8.39 8.47
CA PHE A 108 3.08 9.00 7.71
C PHE A 108 2.67 9.29 6.27
N ALA A 109 3.38 10.21 5.64
CA ALA A 109 3.27 10.47 4.20
C ALA A 109 4.67 10.56 3.60
N ALA A 110 4.87 9.86 2.48
CA ALA A 110 6.10 9.86 1.72
C ALA A 110 5.83 10.19 0.25
N ILE A 111 6.85 10.74 -0.40
CA ILE A 111 6.83 11.14 -1.80
C ILE A 111 8.04 10.55 -2.54
N ALA A 112 7.84 10.17 -3.79
CA ALA A 112 8.90 9.93 -4.76
C ALA A 112 8.79 10.94 -5.89
N ARG A 113 9.92 11.53 -6.29
CA ARG A 113 10.02 12.44 -7.43
C ARG A 113 10.98 11.87 -8.45
N GLY A 114 10.53 11.78 -9.70
CA GLY A 114 11.42 11.41 -10.78
C GLY A 114 12.49 12.48 -11.00
N ALA A 115 13.71 12.03 -11.29
CA ALA A 115 14.84 12.93 -11.46
C ALA A 115 14.80 13.62 -12.82
N VAL A 116 15.26 14.88 -12.84
CA VAL A 116 15.43 15.66 -14.07
C VAL A 116 16.39 14.93 -15.02
N GLY A 117 16.03 14.87 -16.30
CA GLY A 117 16.80 14.19 -17.34
C GLY A 117 16.62 12.67 -17.36
N THR A 118 15.69 12.13 -16.58
CA THR A 118 15.34 10.70 -16.61
C THR A 118 13.97 10.47 -17.26
N PRO A 119 13.64 9.23 -17.67
CA PRO A 119 12.29 8.89 -18.13
C PRO A 119 11.19 9.11 -17.08
N ALA A 120 11.56 9.36 -15.82
CA ALA A 120 10.64 9.63 -14.72
C ALA A 120 10.40 11.13 -14.47
N GLU A 121 11.07 12.06 -15.17
CA GLU A 121 11.11 13.49 -14.81
C GLU A 121 9.74 14.13 -14.54
N ASP A 122 8.69 13.70 -15.25
CA ASP A 122 7.33 14.21 -15.10
C ASP A 122 6.44 13.38 -14.15
N VAL A 123 7.04 12.47 -13.38
CA VAL A 123 6.36 11.52 -12.50
C VAL A 123 6.61 11.86 -11.04
N THR A 124 5.51 11.92 -10.28
CA THR A 124 5.52 12.01 -8.82
C THR A 124 4.63 10.92 -8.25
N LEU A 125 5.09 10.23 -7.21
CA LEU A 125 4.28 9.26 -6.48
C LEU A 125 4.15 9.69 -5.02
N GLY A 126 3.03 9.37 -4.39
CA GLY A 126 2.85 9.56 -2.96
C GLY A 126 2.19 8.37 -2.30
N ILE A 127 2.70 7.94 -1.16
CA ILE A 127 2.17 6.83 -0.36
C ILE A 127 2.15 7.20 1.12
N GLY A 128 1.23 6.64 1.89
CA GLY A 128 1.20 6.88 3.32
C GLY A 128 0.01 6.24 4.01
N SER A 129 0.04 6.26 5.34
CA SER A 129 -1.10 5.96 6.19
C SER A 129 -1.72 7.26 6.70
N LEU A 130 -3.05 7.36 6.73
CA LEU A 130 -3.74 8.51 7.30
C LEU A 130 -4.36 8.10 8.64
N PRO A 131 -4.50 9.03 9.60
CA PRO A 131 -5.31 8.78 10.79
C PRO A 131 -6.72 8.39 10.34
N ASN A 132 -7.20 7.22 10.76
CA ASN A 132 -8.48 6.61 10.39
C ASN A 132 -8.64 6.09 8.94
N GLN A 133 -7.59 6.12 8.09
CA GLN A 133 -7.61 5.47 6.77
C GLN A 133 -6.38 4.59 6.59
N GLY A 134 -6.58 3.36 6.10
CA GLY A 134 -5.50 2.36 6.01
C GLY A 134 -4.28 2.87 5.25
N ILE A 135 -4.44 3.13 3.95
CA ILE A 135 -3.36 3.58 3.08
C ILE A 135 -3.90 4.45 1.94
N PHE A 136 -3.13 5.45 1.51
CA PHE A 136 -3.28 6.06 0.19
C PHE A 136 -2.07 5.75 -0.68
N PHE A 137 -2.29 5.55 -1.98
CA PHE A 137 -1.20 5.47 -2.95
C PHE A 137 -1.63 6.07 -4.29
N TRP A 138 -0.95 7.12 -4.71
CA TRP A 138 -1.23 7.80 -5.97
C TRP A 138 0.02 7.99 -6.81
N LEU A 139 -0.22 8.15 -8.11
CA LEU A 139 0.76 8.53 -9.12
C LEU A 139 0.22 9.76 -9.86
N GLU A 140 1.09 10.74 -10.06
CA GLU A 140 0.87 11.90 -10.90
C GLU A 140 1.88 11.91 -12.04
N ARG A 141 1.40 11.98 -13.28
CA ARG A 141 2.22 12.06 -14.48
C ARG A 141 1.71 13.19 -15.36
N SER A 142 2.60 14.09 -15.78
CA SER A 142 2.22 15.23 -16.63
C SER A 142 1.03 16.04 -16.06
N GLY A 143 0.95 16.18 -14.73
CA GLY A 143 -0.12 16.90 -14.03
C GLY A 143 -1.45 16.13 -13.88
N VAL A 144 -1.54 14.88 -14.31
CA VAL A 144 -2.71 14.02 -14.11
C VAL A 144 -2.46 13.06 -12.96
N ARG A 145 -3.26 13.18 -11.89
CA ARG A 145 -3.16 12.34 -10.69
C ARG A 145 -4.24 11.26 -10.63
N ARG A 146 -3.84 10.04 -10.25
CA ARG A 146 -4.73 8.90 -10.02
C ARG A 146 -4.24 7.99 -8.90
N PHE A 147 -5.13 7.16 -8.36
CA PHE A 147 -4.74 6.11 -7.42
C PHE A 147 -3.99 5.00 -8.18
N VAL A 148 -3.00 4.42 -7.51
CA VAL A 148 -2.32 3.20 -7.96
C VAL A 148 -2.90 2.06 -7.14
N TYR A 149 -3.59 1.12 -7.78
CA TYR A 149 -4.18 0.00 -7.04
C TYR A 149 -3.22 -1.19 -6.93
N TRP A 150 -3.29 -1.91 -5.81
CA TRP A 150 -2.49 -3.10 -5.56
C TRP A 150 -2.73 -4.22 -6.59
N ASP A 151 -3.93 -4.26 -7.13
CA ASP A 151 -4.43 -5.21 -8.12
C ASP A 151 -4.37 -4.69 -9.56
N GLU A 152 -3.59 -3.63 -9.85
CA GLU A 152 -3.35 -3.27 -11.24
C GLU A 152 -2.66 -4.42 -11.99
N PRO A 153 -3.11 -4.80 -13.19
CA PRO A 153 -2.48 -5.88 -13.95
C PRO A 153 -1.12 -5.46 -14.48
N ALA A 154 -0.15 -6.37 -14.41
CA ALA A 154 1.09 -6.26 -15.19
C ALA A 154 0.80 -6.41 -16.70
N PRO A 155 1.73 -5.99 -17.59
CA PRO A 155 1.58 -6.23 -19.03
C PRO A 155 1.34 -7.71 -19.35
N GLY A 156 0.22 -8.01 -20.02
CA GLY A 156 -0.19 -9.39 -20.36
C GLY A 156 -0.86 -10.17 -19.22
N GLU A 157 -0.97 -9.61 -18.01
CA GLU A 157 -1.74 -10.17 -16.91
C GLU A 157 -3.22 -9.83 -17.05
N SER A 158 -4.11 -10.79 -16.75
CA SER A 158 -5.54 -10.50 -16.69
C SER A 158 -5.87 -9.74 -15.40
N VAL A 159 -6.90 -8.88 -15.44
CA VAL A 159 -7.42 -8.18 -14.23
C VAL A 159 -7.71 -9.17 -13.10
N CYS A 160 -8.18 -10.36 -13.47
CA CYS A 160 -8.45 -11.45 -12.56
C CYS A 160 -7.23 -12.01 -11.85
N ALA A 161 -6.17 -12.31 -12.60
CA ALA A 161 -4.91 -12.76 -12.04
C ALA A 161 -4.34 -11.67 -11.11
N ALA A 162 -4.43 -10.41 -11.51
CA ALA A 162 -3.95 -9.29 -10.73
C ALA A 162 -4.70 -9.11 -9.41
N GLN A 163 -6.03 -9.29 -9.41
CA GLN A 163 -6.86 -9.26 -8.20
C GLN A 163 -6.65 -10.49 -7.31
N GLU A 164 -6.60 -11.68 -7.88
CA GLU A 164 -6.34 -12.92 -7.13
C GLU A 164 -4.98 -12.86 -6.45
N ARG A 165 -3.95 -12.32 -7.13
CA ARG A 165 -2.60 -12.18 -6.61
C ARG A 165 -2.56 -11.44 -5.28
N VAL A 166 -3.34 -10.36 -5.11
CA VAL A 166 -3.42 -9.62 -3.83
C VAL A 166 -3.94 -10.54 -2.71
N GLY A 167 -5.00 -11.31 -2.97
CA GLY A 167 -5.53 -12.27 -2.00
C GLY A 167 -4.54 -13.37 -1.65
N VAL A 168 -3.78 -13.87 -2.64
CA VAL A 168 -2.76 -14.92 -2.46
C VAL A 168 -1.55 -14.42 -1.68
N GLU A 169 -1.07 -13.20 -1.95
CA GLU A 169 0.04 -12.57 -1.22
C GLU A 169 -0.33 -12.40 0.26
N GLU A 170 -1.52 -11.85 0.55
CA GLU A 170 -1.97 -11.57 1.91
C GLU A 170 -2.30 -12.85 2.71
N ILE A 171 -2.94 -13.86 2.11
CA ILE A 171 -3.20 -15.13 2.82
C ILE A 171 -1.90 -15.89 3.11
N ARG A 172 -0.86 -15.73 2.28
CA ARG A 172 0.49 -16.25 2.56
C ARG A 172 1.16 -15.49 3.71
N ALA A 173 1.02 -14.16 3.76
CA ALA A 173 1.51 -13.37 4.88
C ALA A 173 0.85 -13.80 6.20
N LEU A 174 -0.48 -14.03 6.19
CA LEU A 174 -1.21 -14.57 7.33
C LEU A 174 -0.69 -15.95 7.74
N PHE A 175 -0.48 -16.86 6.79
CA PHE A 175 0.11 -18.16 7.08
C PHE A 175 1.50 -18.03 7.73
N THR A 176 2.37 -17.17 7.21
CA THR A 176 3.69 -16.92 7.80
C THR A 176 3.58 -16.36 9.23
N ALA A 177 2.65 -15.44 9.47
CA ALA A 177 2.38 -14.87 10.79
C ALA A 177 1.93 -15.93 11.79
N GLU A 178 0.98 -16.80 11.42
CA GLU A 178 0.55 -17.93 12.25
C GLU A 178 1.70 -18.89 12.57
N ARG A 179 2.55 -19.20 11.57
CA ARG A 179 3.73 -20.06 11.77
C ARG A 179 4.73 -19.45 12.74
N ALA A 180 4.97 -18.15 12.67
CA ALA A 180 5.83 -17.44 13.62
C ALA A 180 5.21 -17.46 15.03
N TYR A 181 3.92 -17.15 15.15
CA TYR A 181 3.21 -17.17 16.42
C TYR A 181 3.21 -18.56 17.07
N LEU A 182 3.04 -19.63 16.29
CA LEU A 182 3.20 -21.00 16.77
C LEU A 182 4.60 -21.25 17.34
N GLN A 183 5.65 -20.83 16.65
CA GLN A 183 7.03 -21.00 17.14
C GLN A 183 7.28 -20.27 18.46
N GLU A 184 6.62 -19.13 18.66
CA GLU A 184 6.78 -18.32 19.88
C GLU A 184 5.88 -18.75 21.04
N LYS A 185 4.66 -19.20 20.76
CA LYS A 185 3.59 -19.39 21.76
C LYS A 185 3.10 -20.82 21.87
N ASP A 186 3.61 -21.75 21.05
CA ASP A 186 3.23 -23.16 21.01
C ASP A 186 1.72 -23.39 20.74
N ARG A 187 1.11 -22.46 20.02
CA ARG A 187 -0.29 -22.55 19.54
C ARG A 187 -0.53 -21.58 18.38
N TYR A 188 -1.55 -21.84 17.56
CA TYR A 188 -2.13 -20.84 16.65
C TYR A 188 -3.14 -19.92 17.36
N SER A 189 -3.54 -18.84 16.70
CA SER A 189 -4.55 -17.90 17.23
C SER A 189 -5.53 -17.47 16.14
N SER A 190 -6.76 -17.13 16.52
CA SER A 190 -7.71 -16.45 15.63
C SER A 190 -7.72 -14.93 15.85
N ASP A 191 -6.90 -14.44 16.79
CA ASP A 191 -6.76 -13.02 17.09
C ASP A 191 -5.64 -12.42 16.22
N PHE A 192 -6.06 -11.67 15.19
CA PHE A 192 -5.16 -11.02 14.23
C PHE A 192 -4.15 -10.06 14.87
N ALA A 193 -4.52 -9.40 15.97
CA ALA A 193 -3.61 -8.49 16.68
C ALA A 193 -2.50 -9.28 17.39
N GLN A 194 -2.81 -10.47 17.91
CA GLN A 194 -1.81 -11.32 18.57
C GLN A 194 -0.81 -11.91 17.58
N VAL A 195 -1.25 -12.27 16.37
CA VAL A 195 -0.38 -12.83 15.33
C VAL A 195 0.30 -11.75 14.49
N GLY A 196 -0.04 -10.47 14.69
CA GLY A 196 0.54 -9.35 13.96
C GLY A 196 0.11 -9.28 12.49
N PHE A 197 -1.08 -9.80 12.14
CA PHE A 197 -1.60 -9.75 10.79
C PHE A 197 -2.50 -8.52 10.59
N ALA A 198 -2.10 -7.63 9.68
CA ALA A 198 -2.86 -6.44 9.31
C ALA A 198 -2.85 -6.27 7.78
N PRO A 199 -3.84 -6.83 7.06
CA PRO A 199 -3.82 -6.81 5.60
C PRO A 199 -3.96 -5.40 5.06
N LEU A 200 -3.30 -5.12 3.93
CA LEU A 200 -3.31 -3.80 3.33
C LEU A 200 -4.73 -3.41 2.89
N GLY A 201 -5.20 -2.22 3.29
CA GLY A 201 -6.42 -1.63 2.74
C GLY A 201 -6.27 -1.26 1.26
N CYS A 202 -7.35 -0.87 0.60
CA CYS A 202 -7.23 -0.32 -0.75
C CYS A 202 -6.55 1.04 -0.71
N THR A 203 -5.88 1.38 -1.81
CA THR A 203 -5.06 2.60 -1.94
C THR A 203 -5.86 3.88 -2.11
N ASP A 204 -7.18 3.77 -2.17
CA ASP A 204 -8.15 4.86 -2.07
C ASP A 204 -8.63 5.08 -0.62
N GLY A 205 -8.03 4.39 0.36
CA GLY A 205 -8.39 4.42 1.76
C GLY A 205 -9.56 3.52 2.14
N THR A 206 -10.20 2.85 1.18
CA THR A 206 -11.34 1.97 1.47
C THR A 206 -10.89 0.61 1.99
N ARG A 207 -11.73 -0.02 2.81
CA ARG A 207 -11.53 -1.37 3.35
C ARG A 207 -12.89 -2.04 3.51
N PRO A 208 -13.13 -3.23 2.92
CA PRO A 208 -14.38 -3.94 3.12
C PRO A 208 -14.55 -4.39 4.57
N SER A 209 -15.76 -4.27 5.09
CA SER A 209 -16.12 -4.81 6.41
C SER A 209 -16.41 -6.31 6.30
N GLY A 210 -15.95 -7.07 7.29
CA GLY A 210 -16.35 -8.47 7.46
C GLY A 210 -17.78 -8.62 7.98
N PRO A 211 -18.35 -9.83 7.94
CA PRO A 211 -19.67 -10.14 8.52
C PRO A 211 -19.77 -9.94 10.03
N ASP A 212 -18.67 -10.15 10.75
CA ASP A 212 -18.56 -10.03 12.20
C ASP A 212 -17.09 -9.76 12.61
N SER A 213 -16.81 -9.71 13.92
CA SER A 213 -15.49 -9.37 14.46
C SER A 213 -14.41 -10.43 14.26
N SER A 214 -14.75 -11.64 13.79
CA SER A 214 -13.75 -12.67 13.45
C SER A 214 -13.07 -12.43 12.09
N TRP A 215 -13.50 -11.39 11.37
CA TRP A 215 -12.99 -11.04 10.05
C TRP A 215 -12.23 -9.71 10.07
N VAL A 216 -11.12 -9.65 9.33
CA VAL A 216 -10.39 -8.40 9.05
C VAL A 216 -10.42 -8.08 7.56
N GLY A 217 -10.62 -6.81 7.21
CA GLY A 217 -10.67 -6.37 5.81
C GLY A 217 -9.29 -5.99 5.26
N GLY A 218 -8.97 -6.44 4.04
CA GLY A 218 -7.86 -5.91 3.23
C GLY A 218 -8.39 -5.16 2.01
N CYS A 219 -7.65 -5.12 0.90
CA CYS A 219 -8.17 -4.57 -0.34
C CYS A 219 -8.93 -5.65 -1.10
N ARG A 220 -10.23 -5.42 -1.37
CA ARG A 220 -11.19 -6.34 -2.02
C ARG A 220 -11.47 -7.66 -1.30
N PHE A 221 -10.64 -8.08 -0.35
CA PHE A 221 -10.78 -9.31 0.41
C PHE A 221 -11.10 -9.04 1.88
N ILE A 222 -11.79 -9.99 2.49
CA ILE A 222 -11.89 -10.15 3.94
C ILE A 222 -11.23 -11.46 4.35
N TYR A 223 -10.59 -11.48 5.51
CA TYR A 223 -9.78 -12.59 6.00
C TYR A 223 -10.29 -13.10 7.34
N GLN A 224 -10.23 -14.41 7.56
CA GLN A 224 -10.60 -15.10 8.79
C GLN A 224 -9.60 -16.23 9.06
N VAL A 225 -9.31 -16.50 10.34
CA VAL A 225 -8.61 -17.73 10.77
C VAL A 225 -9.52 -18.54 11.66
N GLU A 226 -9.69 -19.82 11.30
CA GLU A 226 -10.34 -20.81 12.15
C GLU A 226 -9.28 -21.72 12.76
N VAL A 227 -9.03 -21.58 14.07
CA VAL A 227 -8.14 -22.48 14.82
C VAL A 227 -8.93 -23.72 15.21
N THR A 228 -8.58 -24.85 14.62
CA THR A 228 -9.29 -26.13 14.82
C THR A 228 -8.64 -27.02 15.89
N GLY A 229 -7.47 -26.62 16.36
CA GLY A 229 -6.69 -27.28 17.42
C GLY A 229 -5.43 -26.47 17.74
N PRO A 230 -4.64 -26.85 18.76
CA PRO A 230 -3.43 -26.10 19.11
C PRO A 230 -2.42 -26.01 17.95
N PHE A 231 -2.44 -27.01 17.05
CA PHE A 231 -1.48 -27.14 15.95
C PHE A 231 -2.16 -27.24 14.58
N SER A 232 -3.40 -26.78 14.44
CA SER A 232 -4.12 -26.76 13.16
C SER A 232 -4.97 -25.51 13.01
N PHE A 233 -4.96 -24.92 11.81
CA PHE A 233 -5.78 -23.77 11.48
C PHE A 233 -6.17 -23.79 10.00
N ILE A 234 -7.23 -23.06 9.68
CA ILE A 234 -7.59 -22.77 8.29
C ILE A 234 -7.73 -21.26 8.15
N ALA A 235 -6.84 -20.65 7.37
CA ALA A 235 -6.97 -19.28 6.92
C ALA A 235 -7.91 -19.23 5.71
N THR A 236 -8.80 -18.25 5.70
CA THR A 236 -9.76 -18.01 4.61
C THR A 236 -9.64 -16.56 4.16
N ALA A 237 -9.51 -16.33 2.85
CA ALA A 237 -9.66 -15.02 2.25
C ALA A 237 -10.84 -15.05 1.26
N ARG A 238 -11.83 -14.18 1.44
CA ARG A 238 -13.00 -14.08 0.56
C ARG A 238 -12.98 -12.76 -0.20
N ALA A 239 -12.98 -12.85 -1.53
CA ALA A 239 -13.16 -11.68 -2.39
C ALA A 239 -14.61 -11.19 -2.30
N VAL A 240 -14.79 -9.92 -1.93
CA VAL A 240 -16.11 -9.29 -1.74
C VAL A 240 -16.39 -8.16 -2.74
N SER A 241 -15.44 -7.86 -3.62
CA SER A 241 -15.58 -6.86 -4.67
C SER A 241 -14.64 -7.16 -5.85
N GLY A 242 -14.80 -6.45 -6.96
CA GLY A 242 -14.03 -6.68 -8.18
C GLY A 242 -14.57 -7.83 -9.03
N VAL A 243 -13.81 -8.22 -10.04
CA VAL A 243 -14.22 -9.26 -11.01
C VAL A 243 -14.14 -10.66 -10.43
N ILE A 244 -13.35 -10.86 -9.37
CA ILE A 244 -13.24 -12.12 -8.64
C ILE A 244 -14.20 -12.21 -7.44
N SER A 245 -15.17 -11.29 -7.31
CA SER A 245 -16.11 -11.30 -6.18
C SER A 245 -16.81 -12.66 -6.04
N GLY A 246 -16.82 -13.20 -4.83
CA GLY A 246 -17.31 -14.56 -4.55
C GLY A 246 -16.23 -15.64 -4.54
N MET A 247 -15.03 -15.36 -5.08
CA MET A 247 -13.87 -16.24 -4.93
C MET A 247 -13.46 -16.36 -3.45
N THR A 248 -13.11 -17.58 -3.05
CA THR A 248 -12.58 -17.91 -1.74
C THR A 248 -11.24 -18.62 -1.92
N LEU A 249 -10.23 -18.12 -1.21
CA LEU A 249 -8.93 -18.76 -1.04
C LEU A 249 -8.90 -19.36 0.36
N ARG A 250 -8.42 -20.60 0.51
CA ARG A 250 -8.16 -21.20 1.83
C ARG A 250 -6.75 -21.74 1.89
N MET A 251 -6.08 -21.54 3.01
CA MET A 251 -4.77 -22.10 3.29
C MET A 251 -4.80 -22.83 4.64
N ASP A 252 -4.36 -24.07 4.65
CA ASP A 252 -4.24 -24.88 5.87
C ASP A 252 -2.86 -24.74 6.54
N GLU A 253 -2.67 -25.40 7.68
CA GLU A 253 -1.42 -25.36 8.45
C GLU A 253 -0.21 -25.95 7.72
N THR A 254 -0.43 -26.69 6.62
CA THR A 254 0.64 -27.23 5.76
C THR A 254 1.10 -26.24 4.69
N GLY A 255 0.35 -25.14 4.50
CA GLY A 255 0.58 -24.15 3.45
C GLY A 255 -0.11 -24.50 2.13
N THR A 256 -1.00 -25.50 2.14
CA THR A 256 -1.75 -25.90 0.94
C THR A 256 -2.82 -24.87 0.62
N LEU A 257 -2.67 -24.20 -0.54
CA LEU A 257 -3.63 -23.20 -1.03
C LEU A 257 -4.70 -23.86 -1.90
N THR A 258 -5.96 -23.69 -1.51
CA THR A 258 -7.13 -24.10 -2.29
C THR A 258 -7.93 -22.88 -2.75
N ARG A 259 -8.59 -23.02 -3.90
CA ARG A 259 -9.34 -21.94 -4.58
C ARG A 259 -10.75 -22.43 -4.89
N ALA A 260 -11.76 -21.64 -4.56
CA ALA A 260 -13.16 -21.94 -4.81
C ALA A 260 -13.90 -20.69 -5.32
N PRO A 261 -14.57 -20.72 -6.50
CA PRO A 261 -14.56 -21.83 -7.46
C PRO A 261 -13.15 -22.07 -8.04
N ALA A 262 -12.94 -23.23 -8.63
CA ALA A 262 -11.68 -23.50 -9.32
C ALA A 262 -11.46 -22.45 -10.44
N PRO A 263 -10.23 -21.95 -10.65
CA PRO A 263 -9.96 -20.95 -11.67
C PRO A 263 -10.40 -21.46 -13.05
N SER A 264 -11.33 -20.74 -13.68
CA SER A 264 -11.67 -20.95 -15.08
C SER A 264 -10.74 -20.08 -15.95
N GLY A 265 -10.47 -20.48 -17.20
CA GLY A 265 -9.70 -19.66 -18.14
C GLY A 265 -10.34 -18.30 -18.47
N ALA A 266 -11.59 -18.07 -18.04
CA ALA A 266 -12.34 -16.83 -18.25
C ALA A 266 -12.44 -15.94 -17.00
N CYS A 267 -11.84 -16.36 -15.87
CA CYS A 267 -12.22 -15.88 -14.52
C CYS A 267 -13.63 -16.36 -14.11
N PRO A 268 -14.04 -16.35 -12.83
CA PRO A 268 -15.35 -16.87 -12.41
C PRO A 268 -16.53 -16.33 -13.21
#